data_AF-A0A2A4SB11-F1
#
_entry.id   AF-A0A2A4SB11-F1
#
_cell.length_a   1.000
_cell.length_b   1.000
_cell.length_c   1.000
_cell.angle_alpha   90.00
_cell.angle_beta   90.00
_cell.angle_gamma   90.00
#
_symmetry.space_group_name_H-M   'P 1'
#
loop_
_entity.id
_entity.type
_entity.pdbx_description
1 polymer ?
#
loop_
_entity_poly.entity_id
_entity_poly.type
_entity_poly.pdbx_seq_one_letter_code
_entity_poly.pdbx_strand_id
1 'polypeptide(L)'
;MATINSVLGPMDTADLGFTLPHEHLIDSSAGVNFTYGELVSREWALETAVADLTQAHIEGVDTIVEVSPLDLGREVSLMKEVSQRSGVQFICCTGCWLDVPRSFWGRTPEFVAALWSREIEEGIEGTGIKAGIIKVATSDPISEHEELMLRSAAKTHLH
;
A
#
# COMPACT_ATOMS: atom_id res chain seq x y z
N MET A 1 -23.32 3.36 7.36
CA MET A 1 -22.39 2.23 7.18
C MET A 1 -21.00 2.82 7.03
N ALA A 2 -20.00 2.24 7.68
CA ALA A 2 -18.62 2.70 7.54
C ALA A 2 -18.04 2.11 6.25
N THR A 3 -17.30 2.92 5.48
CA THR A 3 -16.73 2.51 4.20
C THR A 3 -15.22 2.55 4.25
N ILE A 4 -14.55 1.69 3.48
CA ILE A 4 -13.10 1.68 3.30
C ILE A 4 -12.75 1.66 1.80
N ASN A 5 -11.66 2.33 1.42
CA ASN A 5 -11.18 2.32 0.03
C ASN A 5 -10.47 0.99 -0.27
N SER A 6 -10.95 0.25 -1.26
CA SER A 6 -10.21 -0.87 -1.87
C SER A 6 -9.64 -0.47 -3.23
N VAL A 7 -8.77 -1.31 -3.79
CA VAL A 7 -8.24 -1.11 -5.16
C VAL A 7 -9.30 -1.21 -6.26
N LEU A 8 -10.49 -1.75 -5.96
CA LEU A 8 -11.64 -1.81 -6.86
C LEU A 8 -12.67 -0.70 -6.59
N GLY A 9 -12.40 0.16 -5.60
CA GLY A 9 -13.28 1.25 -5.18
C GLY A 9 -13.74 1.12 -3.72
N PRO A 10 -14.51 2.08 -3.20
CA PRO A 10 -15.04 2.03 -1.84
C PRO A 10 -15.94 0.81 -1.62
N MET A 11 -15.81 0.16 -0.47
CA MET A 11 -16.63 -0.98 -0.04
C MET A 11 -17.17 -0.77 1.38
N ASP A 12 -18.25 -1.46 1.75
CA ASP A 12 -18.73 -1.48 3.14
C ASP A 12 -17.76 -2.29 4.00
N THR A 13 -17.43 -1.77 5.18
CA THR A 13 -16.61 -2.50 6.17
C THR A 13 -17.26 -3.82 6.62
N ALA A 14 -18.57 -3.99 6.44
CA ALA A 14 -19.26 -5.27 6.68
C ALA A 14 -18.85 -6.37 5.67
N ASP A 15 -18.33 -5.99 4.50
CA ASP A 15 -17.96 -6.90 3.41
C ASP A 15 -16.46 -7.30 3.44
N LEU A 16 -15.73 -6.91 4.49
CA LEU A 16 -14.31 -7.25 4.64
C LEU A 16 -14.05 -8.75 4.78
N GLY A 17 -14.99 -9.51 5.34
CA GLY A 17 -14.85 -10.95 5.55
C GLY A 17 -13.61 -11.32 6.36
N PHE A 18 -13.03 -12.50 6.11
CA PHE A 18 -11.76 -12.88 6.74
C PHE A 18 -10.61 -12.07 6.13
N THR A 19 -9.98 -11.24 6.95
CA THR A 19 -8.98 -10.26 6.51
C THR A 19 -7.59 -10.57 7.06
N LEU A 20 -6.58 -10.59 6.18
CA LEU A 20 -5.17 -10.55 6.56
C LEU A 20 -4.70 -9.09 6.64
N PRO A 21 -4.38 -8.55 7.83
CA PRO A 21 -4.25 -7.11 8.04
C PRO A 21 -2.86 -6.53 7.69
N HIS A 22 -1.89 -7.36 7.28
CA HIS A 22 -0.56 -6.93 6.90
C HIS A 22 0.06 -7.96 5.97
N GLU A 23 0.00 -7.70 4.67
CA GLU A 23 0.63 -8.51 3.64
C GLU A 23 1.41 -7.65 2.65
N HIS A 24 2.25 -8.30 1.84
CA HIS A 24 3.03 -7.67 0.77
C HIS A 24 2.88 -8.46 -0.52
N LEU A 25 2.52 -7.77 -1.61
CA LEU A 25 2.43 -8.40 -2.93
C LEU A 25 3.80 -8.52 -3.58
N ILE A 26 4.60 -7.46 -3.45
CA ILE A 26 6.01 -7.41 -3.82
C ILE A 26 6.73 -6.68 -2.70
N ASP A 27 7.86 -7.23 -2.26
CA ASP A 27 8.76 -6.59 -1.30
C ASP A 27 10.07 -6.25 -2.03
N SER A 28 10.27 -4.97 -2.35
CA SER A 28 11.39 -4.48 -3.15
C SER A 28 11.60 -2.98 -2.93
N SER A 29 12.80 -2.46 -3.13
CA SER A 29 13.03 -1.01 -3.04
C SER A 29 12.37 -0.25 -4.19
N ALA A 30 11.97 0.99 -3.93
CA ALA A 30 11.36 1.87 -4.93
C ALA A 30 12.13 1.89 -6.26
N GLY A 31 11.43 1.63 -7.37
CA GLY A 31 11.99 1.70 -8.72
C GLY A 31 12.90 0.53 -9.13
N VAL A 32 13.25 -0.38 -8.21
CA VAL A 32 14.09 -1.54 -8.55
C VAL A 32 13.39 -2.43 -9.57
N ASN A 33 12.13 -2.79 -9.36
CA ASN A 33 11.41 -3.68 -10.30
C ASN A 33 11.23 -3.06 -11.69
N PHE A 34 11.14 -1.73 -11.77
CA PHE A 34 11.09 -1.01 -13.05
C PHE A 34 12.45 -0.99 -13.75
N THR A 35 13.54 -0.84 -12.98
CA THR A 35 14.90 -0.68 -13.52
C THR A 35 15.57 -2.02 -13.83
N TYR A 36 15.33 -3.02 -12.98
CA TYR A 36 15.95 -4.34 -12.95
C TYR A 36 14.87 -5.43 -12.83
N GLY A 37 13.99 -5.49 -13.84
CA GLY A 37 12.86 -6.42 -13.86
C GLY A 37 13.25 -7.91 -13.88
N GLU A 38 14.53 -8.23 -14.09
CA GLU A 38 15.09 -9.56 -13.94
C GLU A 38 15.14 -10.07 -12.50
N LEU A 39 15.10 -9.17 -11.50
CA LEU A 39 15.06 -9.55 -10.08
C LEU A 39 13.66 -9.98 -9.67
N VAL A 40 12.67 -9.16 -10.01
CA VAL A 40 11.24 -9.43 -9.81
C VAL A 40 10.49 -8.89 -11.01
N SER A 41 10.07 -9.78 -11.91
CA SER A 41 9.31 -9.37 -13.08
C SER A 41 7.84 -9.18 -12.71
N ARG A 42 7.19 -8.15 -13.28
CA ARG A 42 5.76 -7.90 -13.06
C ARG A 42 4.90 -9.10 -13.46
N GLU A 43 5.25 -9.77 -14.56
CA GLU A 43 4.52 -10.94 -15.05
C GLU A 43 4.64 -12.12 -14.08
N TRP A 44 5.83 -12.40 -13.56
CA TRP A 44 6.00 -13.43 -12.55
C TRP A 44 5.23 -13.10 -11.26
N ALA A 45 5.29 -11.85 -10.79
CA ALA A 45 4.58 -11.41 -9.59
C ALA A 45 3.06 -11.54 -9.76
N LEU A 46 2.53 -11.15 -10.93
CA LEU A 46 1.13 -11.27 -11.27
C LEU A 46 0.65 -12.73 -11.24
N GLU A 47 1.31 -13.61 -12.00
CA GLU A 47 0.85 -15.00 -12.11
C GLU A 47 0.99 -15.77 -10.79
N THR A 48 2.07 -15.51 -10.05
CA THR A 48 2.29 -16.12 -8.72
C THR A 48 1.22 -15.65 -7.73
N ALA A 49 1.01 -14.34 -7.62
CA ALA A 49 0.03 -13.81 -6.68
C ALA A 49 -1.40 -14.21 -7.01
N VAL A 50 -1.77 -14.27 -8.30
CA VAL A 50 -3.09 -14.76 -8.71
C VAL A 50 -3.26 -16.22 -8.30
N ALA A 51 -2.26 -17.07 -8.53
CA ALA A 51 -2.33 -18.48 -8.14
C ALA A 51 -2.49 -18.63 -6.62
N ASP A 52 -1.63 -17.98 -5.84
CA ASP A 52 -1.61 -18.10 -4.38
C ASP A 52 -2.88 -17.52 -3.73
N LEU A 53 -3.32 -16.34 -4.17
CA LEU A 53 -4.50 -15.69 -3.60
C LEU A 53 -5.81 -16.32 -4.06
N THR A 54 -5.84 -16.96 -5.23
CA THR A 54 -7.00 -17.79 -5.62
C THR A 54 -7.15 -18.97 -4.66
N GLN A 55 -6.04 -19.63 -4.30
CA GLN A 55 -6.09 -20.70 -3.29
C GLN A 55 -6.48 -20.16 -1.92
N ALA A 56 -5.90 -19.04 -1.48
CA ALA A 56 -6.27 -18.40 -0.23
C ALA A 56 -7.77 -18.04 -0.18
N HIS A 57 -8.32 -17.54 -1.30
CA HIS A 57 -9.74 -17.23 -1.40
C HIS A 57 -10.65 -18.46 -1.29
N ILE A 58 -10.26 -19.57 -1.93
CA ILE A 58 -10.96 -20.86 -1.80
C ILE A 58 -10.97 -21.34 -0.34
N GLU A 59 -9.89 -21.10 0.40
CA GLU A 59 -9.77 -21.42 1.82
C GLU A 59 -10.42 -20.37 2.76
N GLY A 60 -11.04 -19.34 2.18
CA GLY A 60 -11.88 -18.38 2.89
C GLY A 60 -11.26 -17.02 3.20
N VAL A 61 -10.10 -16.67 2.62
CA VAL A 61 -9.55 -15.30 2.71
C VAL A 61 -10.34 -14.39 1.77
N ASP A 62 -10.96 -13.35 2.34
CA ASP A 62 -11.78 -12.40 1.58
C ASP A 62 -11.00 -11.12 1.24
N THR A 63 -10.16 -10.64 2.16
CA THR A 63 -9.47 -9.36 2.03
C THR A 63 -8.02 -9.46 2.50
N ILE A 64 -7.11 -8.75 1.85
CA ILE A 64 -5.79 -8.47 2.37
C ILE A 64 -5.54 -6.96 2.44
N VAL A 65 -4.81 -6.54 3.47
CA VAL A 65 -4.29 -5.18 3.57
C VAL A 65 -2.84 -5.21 3.10
N GLU A 66 -2.62 -4.68 1.90
CA GLU A 66 -1.32 -4.60 1.26
C GLU A 66 -0.62 -3.33 1.75
N VAL A 67 0.44 -3.52 2.54
CA VAL A 67 1.11 -2.44 3.28
C VAL A 67 2.50 -2.14 2.74
N SER A 68 2.66 -2.21 1.41
CA SER A 68 3.86 -1.73 0.72
C SER A 68 3.71 -0.25 0.35
N PRO A 69 4.36 0.68 1.06
CA PRO A 69 4.37 2.10 0.71
C PRO A 69 5.30 2.38 -0.47
N LEU A 70 5.41 3.67 -0.85
CA LEU A 70 6.18 4.12 -2.02
C LEU A 70 7.64 3.64 -2.05
N ASP A 71 8.27 3.48 -0.89
CA ASP A 71 9.66 3.07 -0.76
C ASP A 71 9.86 1.55 -0.79
N LEU A 72 8.78 0.79 -0.59
CA LEU A 72 8.77 -0.67 -0.49
C LEU A 72 8.06 -1.34 -1.70
N GLY A 73 8.23 -0.77 -2.90
CA GLY A 73 7.89 -1.50 -4.13
C GLY A 73 6.40 -1.52 -4.49
N ARG A 74 5.61 -0.60 -3.94
CA ARG A 74 4.17 -0.45 -4.22
C ARG A 74 3.85 -0.46 -5.73
N GLU A 75 2.91 -1.31 -6.13
CA GLU A 75 2.36 -1.36 -7.50
C GLU A 75 0.84 -1.55 -7.43
N VAL A 76 0.09 -0.44 -7.36
CA VAL A 76 -1.38 -0.46 -7.15
C VAL A 76 -2.17 -0.99 -8.36
N SER A 77 -1.60 -0.90 -9.56
CA SER A 77 -2.25 -1.41 -10.77
C SER A 77 -2.18 -2.93 -10.83
N LEU A 78 -1.07 -3.51 -10.38
CA LEU A 78 -0.88 -4.94 -10.17
C LEU A 78 -1.82 -5.45 -9.07
N MET A 79 -1.93 -4.75 -7.93
CA MET A 79 -2.88 -5.12 -6.87
C MET A 79 -4.31 -5.20 -7.42
N LYS A 80 -4.73 -4.21 -8.23
CA LYS A 80 -6.03 -4.20 -8.89
C LYS A 80 -6.22 -5.40 -9.82
N GLU A 81 -5.23 -5.70 -10.65
CA GLU A 81 -5.27 -6.83 -11.58
C GLU A 81 -5.35 -8.19 -10.86
N VAL A 82 -4.56 -8.35 -9.80
CA VAL A 82 -4.58 -9.55 -8.94
C VAL A 82 -5.92 -9.67 -8.22
N SER A 83 -6.46 -8.59 -7.68
CA SER A 83 -7.76 -8.58 -7.00
C SER A 83 -8.90 -9.03 -7.95
N GLN A 84 -8.91 -8.52 -9.19
CA GLN A 84 -9.89 -8.91 -10.20
C GLN A 84 -9.80 -10.40 -10.59
N ARG A 85 -8.58 -10.97 -10.61
CA ARG A 85 -8.35 -12.34 -11.07
C ARG A 85 -8.48 -13.39 -9.97
N SER A 86 -8.14 -13.05 -8.73
CA SER A 86 -8.15 -13.98 -7.59
C SER A 86 -9.46 -13.98 -6.81
N GLY A 87 -10.23 -12.89 -6.86
CA GLY A 87 -11.41 -12.69 -6.02
C GLY A 87 -11.10 -12.08 -4.64
N VAL A 88 -9.82 -11.99 -4.25
CA VAL A 88 -9.40 -11.36 -3.00
C VAL A 88 -9.46 -9.84 -3.13
N GLN A 89 -10.03 -9.17 -2.13
CA GLN A 89 -10.08 -7.72 -2.03
C GLN A 89 -8.76 -7.17 -1.50
N PHE A 90 -8.30 -6.03 -2.00
CA PHE A 90 -7.08 -5.39 -1.53
C PHE A 90 -7.38 -4.01 -0.96
N ILE A 91 -6.91 -3.75 0.25
CA ILE A 91 -6.79 -2.42 0.83
C ILE A 91 -5.31 -2.01 0.71
N CYS A 92 -4.99 -1.05 -0.15
CA CYS A 92 -3.62 -0.58 -0.32
C CYS A 92 -3.29 0.58 0.63
N CYS A 93 -1.98 0.78 0.87
CA CYS A 93 -1.50 1.83 1.76
C CYS A 93 -0.94 3.08 1.04
N THR A 94 -1.01 4.20 1.75
CA THR A 94 -0.07 5.33 1.63
C THR A 94 0.97 5.24 2.75
N GLY A 95 1.94 6.16 2.78
CA GLY A 95 2.94 6.23 3.84
C GLY A 95 4.37 6.00 3.38
N CYS A 96 5.23 5.56 4.30
CA CYS A 96 6.65 5.30 4.07
C CYS A 96 7.16 4.22 5.05
N TRP A 97 7.98 3.30 4.58
CA TRP A 97 8.72 2.35 5.40
C TRP A 97 10.04 3.00 5.89
N LEU A 98 11.04 2.18 6.23
CA LEU A 98 12.31 2.61 6.83
C LEU A 98 13.25 3.31 5.83
N ASP A 99 13.06 3.11 4.53
CA ASP A 99 13.95 3.64 3.48
C ASP A 99 13.50 5.04 3.03
N VAL A 100 13.39 5.98 3.98
CA VAL A 100 12.87 7.34 3.74
C VAL A 100 13.64 8.03 2.60
N PRO A 101 13.01 8.29 1.43
CA PRO A 101 13.74 8.81 0.28
C PRO A 101 14.29 10.21 0.52
N ARG A 102 15.45 10.51 -0.09
CA ARG A 102 16.14 11.81 0.07
C ARG A 102 15.30 13.03 -0.29
N SER A 103 14.30 12.85 -1.16
CA SER A 103 13.35 13.90 -1.55
C SER A 103 12.45 14.38 -0.40
N PHE A 104 12.28 13.55 0.64
CA PHE A 104 11.54 13.88 1.87
C PHE A 104 12.43 14.55 2.92
N TRP A 105 13.75 14.48 2.79
CA TRP A 105 14.66 15.03 3.80
C TRP A 105 14.49 16.56 3.88
N GLY A 106 14.35 17.07 5.11
CA GLY A 106 14.11 18.49 5.37
C GLY A 106 12.71 19.00 4.99
N ARG A 107 11.78 18.13 4.59
CA ARG A 107 10.36 18.50 4.44
C ARG A 107 9.69 18.62 5.80
N THR A 108 8.57 19.33 5.86
CA THR A 108 7.77 19.41 7.08
C THR A 108 6.73 18.30 7.12
N PRO A 109 6.26 17.88 8.30
CA PRO A 109 5.18 16.91 8.41
C PRO A 109 3.90 17.32 7.66
N GLU A 110 3.58 18.62 7.57
CA GLU A 110 2.43 19.13 6.82
C GLU A 110 2.57 18.90 5.32
N PHE A 111 3.78 19.09 4.77
CA PHE A 111 4.02 18.86 3.35
C PHE A 111 3.83 17.38 2.99
N VAL A 112 4.39 16.48 3.79
CA VAL A 112 4.26 15.03 3.58
C VAL A 112 2.83 14.58 3.80
N ALA A 113 2.17 15.09 4.84
CA ALA A 113 0.77 14.77 5.11
C ALA A 113 -0.14 15.12 3.94
N ALA A 114 0.07 16.28 3.29
CA ALA A 114 -0.70 16.66 2.11
C ALA A 114 -0.51 15.69 0.93
N LEU A 115 0.67 15.08 0.78
CA LEU A 115 0.90 14.06 -0.26
C LEU A 115 0.09 12.79 0.03
N TRP A 116 0.09 12.32 1.28
CA TRP A 116 -0.63 11.12 1.69
C TRP A 116 -2.14 11.33 1.73
N SER A 117 -2.61 12.50 2.18
CA SER A 117 -4.03 12.88 2.11
C SER A 117 -4.53 12.88 0.67
N ARG A 118 -3.74 13.38 -0.29
CA ARG A 118 -4.08 13.27 -1.71
C ARG A 118 -4.25 11.82 -2.18
N GLU A 119 -3.39 10.91 -1.73
CA GLU A 119 -3.53 9.48 -2.07
C GLU A 119 -4.79 8.84 -1.47
N ILE A 120 -5.25 9.32 -0.31
CA ILE A 120 -6.49 8.85 0.34
C ILE A 120 -7.73 9.48 -0.31
N GLU A 121 -7.69 10.77 -0.64
CA GLU A 121 -8.86 11.54 -1.07
C GLU A 121 -9.05 11.54 -2.60
N GLU A 122 -7.97 11.56 -3.37
CA GLU A 122 -7.99 11.70 -4.83
C GLU A 122 -7.52 10.42 -5.54
N GLY A 123 -6.39 9.86 -5.09
CA GLY A 123 -5.86 8.58 -5.57
C GLY A 123 -4.34 8.57 -5.78
N ILE A 124 -3.81 7.37 -5.98
CA ILE A 124 -2.39 7.05 -6.12
C ILE A 124 -2.00 7.06 -7.60
N GLU A 125 -0.89 7.74 -7.93
CA GLU A 125 -0.23 7.67 -9.26
C GLU A 125 -1.15 7.99 -10.46
N GLY A 126 -2.19 8.81 -10.25
CA GLY A 126 -3.16 9.15 -11.30
C GLY A 126 -4.11 8.01 -11.69
N THR A 127 -4.10 6.90 -10.97
CA THR A 127 -4.94 5.71 -11.25
C THR A 127 -6.38 5.86 -10.75
N GLY A 128 -6.63 6.80 -9.84
CA GLY A 128 -7.89 6.94 -9.10
C GLY A 128 -8.09 5.89 -7.99
N ILE A 129 -7.14 4.96 -7.81
CA ILE A 129 -7.13 4.02 -6.67
C ILE A 129 -6.72 4.77 -5.42
N LYS A 130 -7.51 4.68 -4.35
CA LYS A 130 -7.30 5.43 -3.11
C LYS A 130 -6.75 4.53 -2.01
N ALA A 131 -5.84 5.06 -1.20
CA ALA A 131 -5.35 4.35 -0.02
C ALA A 131 -6.46 4.16 1.02
N GLY A 132 -6.45 3.02 1.70
CA GLY A 132 -7.33 2.72 2.83
C GLY A 132 -6.62 2.68 4.19
N ILE A 133 -5.29 2.74 4.19
CA ILE A 133 -4.47 2.74 5.41
C ILE A 133 -3.18 3.55 5.23
N ILE A 134 -2.61 4.04 6.33
CA ILE A 134 -1.31 4.72 6.36
C ILE A 134 -0.30 3.78 7.01
N LYS A 135 0.79 3.47 6.31
CA LYS A 135 1.91 2.67 6.82
C LYS A 135 3.08 3.56 7.21
N VAL A 136 3.60 3.36 8.43
CA VAL A 136 4.86 3.94 8.89
C VAL A 136 5.71 2.89 9.58
N ALA A 137 7.03 3.09 9.62
CA ALA A 137 7.97 2.24 10.32
C ALA A 137 9.01 3.07 11.07
N THR A 138 9.61 2.47 12.11
CA THR A 138 10.64 3.09 12.94
C THR A 138 11.69 2.08 13.34
N SER A 139 12.92 2.57 13.53
CA SER A 139 14.01 1.82 14.13
C SER A 139 14.13 2.13 15.62
N ASP A 140 15.05 1.45 16.31
CA ASP A 140 15.50 1.82 17.65
C ASP A 140 17.02 2.06 17.64
N PRO A 141 17.51 3.30 17.84
CA PRO A 141 16.73 4.52 18.12
C PRO A 141 16.00 5.07 16.87
N ILE A 142 14.92 5.83 17.11
CA ILE A 142 14.16 6.51 16.06
C ILE A 142 15.02 7.62 15.44
N SER A 143 15.17 7.61 14.12
CA SER A 143 15.88 8.67 13.39
C SER A 143 15.01 9.93 13.19
N GLU A 144 15.63 11.07 12.89
CA GLU A 144 14.88 12.31 12.60
C GLU A 144 13.98 12.17 11.35
N HIS A 145 14.35 11.30 10.40
CA HIS A 145 13.59 11.05 9.17
C HIS A 145 12.39 10.14 9.45
N GLU A 146 12.54 9.16 10.32
CA GLU A 146 11.45 8.31 10.81
C GLU A 146 10.47 9.12 11.67
N GLU A 147 10.96 10.01 12.54
CA GLU A 147 10.11 10.93 13.30
C GLU A 147 9.28 11.85 12.38
N LEU A 148 9.89 12.35 11.29
CA LEU A 148 9.18 13.08 10.26
C LEU A 148 8.01 12.25 9.69
N MET A 149 8.23 10.98 9.34
CA MET A 149 7.18 10.10 8.81
C MET A 149 6.07 9.85 9.85
N LEU A 150 6.42 9.58 11.11
CA LEU A 150 5.44 9.41 12.21
C LEU A 150 4.54 10.64 12.38
N ARG A 151 5.15 11.84 12.44
CA ARG A 151 4.41 13.10 12.58
C ARG A 151 3.52 13.39 11.36
N SER A 152 3.98 12.99 10.18
CA SER A 152 3.20 13.11 8.94
C SER A 152 1.97 12.22 8.98
N ALA A 153 2.11 10.96 9.43
CA ALA A 153 0.99 10.02 9.55
C ALA A 153 -0.05 10.53 10.55
N ALA A 154 0.42 11.05 11.69
CA ALA A 154 -0.45 11.65 12.69
C ALA A 154 -1.26 12.86 12.15
N LYS A 155 -0.74 13.59 11.17
CA LYS A 155 -1.48 14.69 10.52
C LYS A 155 -2.42 14.17 9.44
N THR A 156 -1.99 13.18 8.66
CA THR A 156 -2.79 12.59 7.59
C THR A 156 -4.05 11.90 8.12
N HIS A 157 -4.02 11.29 9.32
CA HIS A 157 -5.17 10.54 9.87
C HIS A 157 -6.47 11.36 10.03
N LEU A 158 -6.38 12.69 9.97
CA LEU A 158 -7.51 13.60 10.13
C LEU A 158 -8.38 13.70 8.86
N HIS A 159 -7.93 13.08 7.77
CA HIS A 159 -8.57 12.99 6.47
C HIS A 159 -9.04 11.55 6.22
#